data_AF-A0A842VZ52-F1
#
_entry.id   AF-A0A842VZ52-F1
#
_cell.length_a   1.000
_cell.length_b   1.000
_cell.length_c   1.000
_cell.angle_alpha   90.00
_cell.angle_beta   90.00
_cell.angle_gamma   90.00
#
_symmetry.space_group_name_H-M   'P 1'
#
loop_
_entity.id
_entity.type
_entity.pdbx_description
1 polymer ?
#
loop_
_entity_poly.entity_id
_entity_poly.type
_entity_poly.pdbx_seq_one_letter_code
_entity_poly.pdbx_strand_id
1 'polypeptide(L)' 'MSELKEEERFIVELLQKAEGNKMNYKEIQTACENEFEGVRLILKNLKTKGFVSYEGIIPGFQSEIELVKAILE' A
#
# COMPACT_ATOMS: atom_id res chain seq x y z
N MET A 1 1.09 6.62 -17.96
CA MET A 1 1.19 5.44 -17.09
C MET A 1 1.68 5.93 -15.75
N SER A 2 0.99 5.66 -14.65
CA SER A 2 1.48 6.11 -13.34
C SER A 2 2.80 5.37 -13.05
N GLU A 3 3.91 6.10 -13.01
CA GLU A 3 5.23 5.56 -12.65
C GLU A 3 5.20 5.18 -11.17
N LEU A 4 4.68 3.99 -10.90
CA LEU A 4 4.88 3.31 -9.62
C LEU A 4 6.31 2.80 -9.60
N LYS A 5 7.02 3.09 -8.51
CA LYS A 5 8.28 2.44 -8.20
C LYS A 5 8.05 0.96 -7.87
N GLU A 6 9.12 0.19 -7.84
CA GLU A 6 9.07 -1.24 -7.53
C GLU A 6 8.37 -1.51 -6.19
N GLU A 7 8.72 -0.75 -5.16
CA GLU A 7 8.15 -0.91 -3.82
C GLU A 7 6.67 -0.50 -3.76
N GLU A 8 6.29 0.52 -4.53
CA GLU A 8 4.91 0.97 -4.65
C GLU A 8 4.05 -0.06 -5.40
N ARG A 9 4.60 -0.63 -6.48
CA ARG A 9 3.95 -1.68 -7.26
C ARG A 9 3.74 -2.93 -6.40
N PHE A 10 4.75 -3.34 -5.63
CA PHE A 10 4.65 -4.49 -4.73
C PHE A 10 3.47 -4.36 -3.76
N ILE A 11 3.33 -3.20 -3.08
CA ILE A 11 2.23 -2.99 -2.14
C ILE A 11 0.87 -3.01 -2.85
N VAL A 12 0.77 -2.44 -4.05
CA VAL A 12 -0.48 -2.46 -4.83
C VAL A 12 -0.84 -3.88 -5.22
N GLU A 13 0.10 -4.67 -5.73
CA GLU A 13 -0.13 -6.08 -6.06
C GLU A 13 -0.47 -6.93 -4.83
N LEU A 14 0.18 -6.66 -3.70
CA LEU A 14 -0.12 -7.31 -2.42
C LEU A 14 -1.57 -7.03 -2.00
N LEU A 15 -2.00 -5.78 -2.07
CA LEU A 15 -3.38 -5.38 -1.78
C LEU A 15 -4.38 -5.98 -2.78
N GLN A 16 -4.06 -6.04 -4.09
CA GLN A 16 -4.92 -6.67 -5.09
C GLN A 16 -5.17 -8.16 -4.84
N LYS A 17 -4.18 -8.85 -4.26
CA LYS A 17 -4.27 -10.28 -3.91
C LYS A 17 -4.95 -10.49 -2.56
N ALA A 18 -5.12 -9.45 -1.76
CA ALA A 18 -5.77 -9.52 -0.45
C ALA A 18 -7.29 -9.59 -0.59
N GLU A 19 -7.93 -10.30 0.33
CA GLU A 19 -9.40 -10.38 0.35
C GLU A 19 -10.00 -8.99 0.57
N GLY A 20 -10.95 -8.59 -0.28
CA GLY A 20 -11.56 -7.27 -0.22
C GLY A 20 -10.64 -6.10 -0.63
N ASN A 21 -9.48 -6.39 -1.24
CA ASN A 21 -8.46 -5.40 -1.59
C ASN A 21 -7.98 -4.54 -0.40
N LYS A 22 -8.03 -5.09 0.79
CA LYS A 22 -7.74 -4.41 2.05
C LYS A 22 -6.76 -5.23 2.87
N MET A 23 -5.88 -4.54 3.58
CA MET A 23 -4.92 -5.17 4.48
C MET A 23 -4.55 -4.20 5.59
N ASN A 24 -4.31 -4.69 6.81
CA ASN A 24 -3.88 -3.80 7.87
C ASN A 24 -2.40 -3.41 7.70
N TYR A 25 -2.03 -2.25 8.24
CA TYR A 25 -0.67 -1.73 8.14
C TYR A 25 0.40 -2.72 8.65
N LYS A 26 0.10 -3.48 9.70
CA LYS A 26 1.04 -4.44 10.30
C LYS A 26 1.33 -5.60 9.34
N GLU A 27 0.31 -6.13 8.67
CA GLU A 27 0.45 -7.18 7.67
C GLU A 27 1.27 -6.71 6.46
N ILE A 28 1.00 -5.50 5.97
CA ILE A 28 1.79 -4.89 4.89
C ILE A 28 3.24 -4.70 5.36
N GLN A 29 3.44 -4.22 6.58
CA GLN A 29 4.78 -4.04 7.15
C GLN A 29 5.53 -5.38 7.22
N THR A 30 4.89 -6.44 7.72
CA THR A 30 5.49 -7.77 7.79
C THR A 30 5.78 -8.35 6.40
N ALA A 31 4.89 -8.15 5.42
CA ALA A 31 5.10 -8.61 4.05
C ALA A 31 6.26 -7.88 3.36
N CYS A 32 6.49 -6.60 3.69
CA CYS A 32 7.56 -5.79 3.13
C CYS A 32 8.89 -5.90 3.89
N GLU A 33 8.91 -6.49 5.09
CA GLU A 33 10.08 -6.50 5.99
C GLU A 33 11.34 -7.11 5.35
N ASN A 34 11.17 -8.07 4.43
CA ASN A 34 12.26 -8.71 3.71
C ASN A 34 12.66 -8.01 2.41
N GLU A 35 11.79 -7.16 1.86
CA GLU A 35 11.96 -6.56 0.54
C GLU A 35 12.45 -5.10 0.63
N PHE A 36 11.87 -4.29 1.53
CA PHE A 36 12.22 -2.88 1.65
C PHE A 36 11.76 -2.22 2.97
N GLU A 37 12.52 -1.20 3.41
CA GLU A 37 12.21 -0.41 4.60
C GLU A 37 11.28 0.79 4.28
N GLY A 38 10.68 1.37 5.31
CA GLY A 38 9.98 2.66 5.16
C GLY A 38 8.58 2.58 4.54
N VAL A 39 7.85 1.49 4.78
CA VAL A 39 6.47 1.24 4.31
C VAL A 39 5.52 2.43 4.50
N ARG A 40 5.64 3.18 5.60
CA ARG A 40 4.83 4.40 5.85
C ARG A 40 5.00 5.46 4.76
N LEU A 41 6.22 5.68 4.30
CA LEU A 41 6.50 6.66 3.25
C LEU A 41 5.93 6.19 1.91
N ILE A 42 6.05 4.90 1.61
CA ILE A 42 5.52 4.28 0.39
C ILE A 42 3.99 4.42 0.37
N LEU A 43 3.31 4.07 1.47
CA LEU A 43 1.86 4.22 1.61
C LEU A 43 1.41 5.68 1.53
N LYS A 44 2.19 6.64 2.04
CA LYS A 44 1.93 8.08 1.86
C LYS A 44 1.99 8.48 0.39
N ASN A 45 2.99 8.02 -0.33
CA ASN A 45 3.16 8.32 -1.75
C ASN A 45 2.03 7.69 -2.58
N LEU A 46 1.70 6.41 -2.33
CA LEU A 46 0.59 5.72 -2.97
C LEU A 46 -0.75 6.42 -2.73
N LYS A 47 -1.01 6.90 -1.50
CA LYS A 47 -2.21 7.68 -1.19
C LYS A 47 -2.25 8.99 -1.95
N THR A 48 -1.12 9.69 -2.04
CA THR A 48 -0.99 10.93 -2.82
C THR A 48 -1.23 10.68 -4.31
N LYS A 49 -0.80 9.53 -4.82
CA LYS A 49 -1.01 9.06 -6.20
C LYS A 49 -2.44 8.50 -6.43
N GLY A 50 -3.26 8.38 -5.39
CA GLY A 50 -4.64 7.88 -5.47
C GLY A 50 -4.77 6.37 -5.62
N PHE A 51 -3.75 5.59 -5.27
CA PHE A 51 -3.79 4.12 -5.34
C PHE A 51 -4.39 3.48 -4.11
N VAL A 52 -4.13 4.06 -2.94
CA VAL A 52 -4.61 3.53 -1.66
C VAL A 52 -5.33 4.60 -0.83
N SER A 53 -6.20 4.16 0.06
CA SER A 53 -6.87 4.98 1.05
C SER A 53 -6.68 4.39 2.44
N TYR A 54 -6.63 5.27 3.44
CA TYR A 54 -6.57 4.95 4.87
C TYR A 54 -6.85 6.21 5.68
N GLU A 55 -7.15 6.07 6.95
CA GLU A 55 -7.43 7.19 7.84
C GLU A 55 -6.17 8.03 8.16
N GLY A 56 -6.28 9.35 8.12
CA GLY A 56 -5.18 10.27 8.46
C GLY A 56 -4.16 10.50 7.34
N ILE A 57 -3.05 11.19 7.64
CA ILE A 57 -1.98 11.50 6.67
C ILE A 57 -0.96 10.35 6.57
N ILE A 58 -0.72 9.67 7.68
CA ILE A 58 0.18 8.53 7.83
C ILE A 58 -0.62 7.40 8.47
N PRO A 59 -0.46 6.15 8.02
CA PRO A 59 -1.16 5.03 8.63
C PRO A 59 -0.71 4.84 10.07
N GLY A 60 -1.68 4.77 10.97
CA GLY A 60 -1.50 4.31 12.34
C GLY A 60 -1.22 2.79 12.37
N PHE A 61 -0.80 2.31 13.54
CA PHE A 61 -0.43 0.89 13.71
C PHE A 61 -1.59 -0.07 13.40
N GLN A 62 -2.82 0.36 13.67
CA GLN A 62 -4.05 -0.41 13.40
C GLN A 62 -4.79 0.06 12.13
N SER A 63 -4.19 0.92 11.31
CA SER A 63 -4.86 1.43 10.12
C SER A 63 -5.09 0.32 9.10
N GLU A 64 -6.31 0.26 8.58
CA GLU A 64 -6.64 -0.53 7.39
C GLU A 64 -6.26 0.28 6.15
N ILE A 65 -5.55 -0.37 5.24
CA ILE A 65 -5.18 0.19 3.94
C ILE A 65 -6.05 -0.47 2.89
N GLU A 66 -6.77 0.35 2.13
CA GLU A 66 -7.66 -0.07 1.06
C GLU A 66 -7.09 0.31 -0.30
N LEU A 67 -7.08 -0.60 -1.25
CA LEU A 67 -6.76 -0.29 -2.63
C LEU A 67 -7.95 0.39 -3.33
N VAL A 68 -7.70 1.58 -3.86
CA VAL A 68 -8.71 2.37 -4.58
C VAL A 68 -8.53 2.26 -6.09
N LYS A 69 -7.30 2.00 -6.55
CA LYS A 69 -6.97 1.92 -7.97
C LYS A 69 -6.08 0.72 -8.26
N ALA A 70 -6.57 -0.19 -9.08
CA ALA A 70 -5.81 -1.32 -9.60
C ALA A 70 -4.77 -0.88 -10.64
N ILE A 71 -3.68 -1.65 -10.75
CA ILE A 71 -2.82 -1.61 -11.94
C ILE A 71 -3.57 -2.41 -13.02
N LEU A 72 -4.00 -1.73 -14.09
CA LEU A 72 -4.46 -2.39 -15.31
C LEU A 72 -3.21 -2.78 -16.09
N GLU A 73 -3.07 -4.08 -16.38
CA GLU A 73 -2.03 -4.62 -17.28
C GLU A 73 -2.13 -4.05 -18.69
#